data_AF-A0A965HXX2-F1
#
_entry.id   AF-A0A965HXX2-F1
#
_cell.length_a   1.000
_cell.length_b   1.000
_cell.length_c   1.000
_cell.angle_alpha   90.00
_cell.angle_beta   90.00
_cell.angle_gamma   90.00
#
_symmetry.space_group_name_H-M   'P 1'
#
loop_
_entity.id
_entity.type
_entity.pdbx_description
1 polymer ?
#
loop_
_entity_poly.entity_id
_entity_poly.type
_entity_poly.pdbx_seq_one_letter_code
_entity_poly.pdbx_strand_id
1 'polypeptide(L)' 'CNPETLQLNLGTLNRTHSIQSLAFFDQFPYTPHLESGVVLTRRKT' A
#
# COMPACT_ATOMS: atom_id res chain seq x y z
N CYS A 1 -4.31 1.92 -7.24
CA CYS A 1 -5.37 2.93 -7.43
C CYS A 1 -6.55 2.83 -6.46
N ASN A 2 -6.62 1.85 -5.55
CA ASN A 2 -7.63 1.84 -4.49
C ASN A 2 -6.98 1.49 -3.14
N PRO A 3 -6.92 2.42 -2.17
CA PRO A 3 -6.36 2.15 -0.84
C PRO A 3 -7.09 1.06 -0.04
N GLU A 4 -8.40 0.88 -0.24
CA GLU A 4 -9.19 -0.13 0.48
C GLU A 4 -8.78 -1.54 0.09
N THR A 5 -8.66 -1.81 -1.21
CA THR A 5 -8.22 -3.13 -1.68
C THR A 5 -6.76 -3.38 -1.33
N LEU A 6 -5.92 -2.32 -1.31
CA LEU A 6 -4.56 -2.40 -0.82
C LEU A 6 -4.51 -2.82 0.65
N GLN A 7 -5.34 -2.23 1.51
CA GLN A 7 -5.42 -2.60 2.93
C GLN A 7 -5.80 -4.07 3.12
N LEU A 8 -6.81 -4.56 2.38
CA LEU A 8 -7.23 -5.96 2.42
C LEU A 8 -6.08 -6.90 2.01
N ASN A 9 -5.36 -6.57 0.93
CA ASN A 9 -4.22 -7.35 0.47
C ASN A 9 -3.07 -7.36 1.47
N LEU A 10 -2.80 -6.21 2.11
CA LEU A 10 -1.79 -6.09 3.16
C LEU A 10 -2.10 -6.96 4.38
N GLY A 11 -3.38 -7.22 4.69
CA GLY A 11 -3.75 -8.17 5.75
C GLY A 11 -3.13 -9.56 5.54
N THR A 12 -3.10 -10.04 4.30
CA THR A 12 -2.45 -11.31 3.93
C THR A 12 -0.93 -11.18 3.82
N LEU A 13 -0.45 -10.16 3.11
CA LEU A 13 0.97 -9.99 2.82
C LEU A 13 1.80 -9.67 4.06
N ASN A 14 1.21 -9.00 5.06
CA ASN A 14 1.84 -8.69 6.34
C ASN A 14 2.19 -9.95 7.16
N ARG A 15 1.79 -11.16 6.74
CA ARG A 15 2.26 -12.42 7.35
C ARG A 15 3.71 -12.73 6.97
N THR A 16 4.11 -12.41 5.75
CA THR A 16 5.42 -12.79 5.17
C THR A 16 6.31 -11.59 4.86
N HIS A 17 5.73 -10.40 4.73
CA HIS A 17 6.43 -9.16 4.42
C HIS A 17 6.15 -8.10 5.49
N SER A 18 7.04 -7.11 5.59
CA SER A 18 6.83 -5.89 6.38
C SER A 18 6.85 -4.68 5.45
N ILE A 19 6.08 -3.65 5.79
CA ILE A 19 6.05 -2.40 5.04
C ILE A 19 7.35 -1.65 5.33
N GLN A 20 8.14 -1.41 4.31
CA GLN A 20 9.37 -0.63 4.37
C GLN A 20 9.09 0.86 4.17
N SER A 21 8.22 1.18 3.22
CA SER A 21 7.85 2.54 2.87
C SER A 21 6.40 2.61 2.41
N LEU A 22 5.74 3.73 2.67
CA LEU A 22 4.41 4.07 2.19
C LEU A 22 4.46 5.49 1.62
N ALA A 23 3.84 5.69 0.47
CA ALA A 23 3.69 6.99 -0.16
C ALA A 23 2.28 7.17 -0.72
N PHE A 24 1.81 8.42 -0.72
CA PHE A 24 0.58 8.84 -1.36
C PHE A 24 0.91 9.72 -2.55
N PHE A 25 0.09 9.63 -3.59
CA PHE A 25 0.26 10.38 -4.82
C PHE A 25 -1.08 11.00 -5.19
N ASP A 26 -1.10 12.34 -5.31
CA ASP A 26 -2.25 13.07 -5.84
C ASP A 26 -2.23 13.02 -7.38
N GLN A 27 -2.42 11.81 -7.91
CA GLN A 27 -2.37 11.56 -9.37
C GLN A 27 -3.53 12.22 -10.11
N PHE A 28 -4.66 12.44 -9.42
CA PHE A 28 -5.86 13.05 -9.99
C PHE A 28 -6.34 14.20 -9.10
N PRO A 29 -5.71 15.38 -9.23
CA PRO A 29 -6.03 16.53 -8.41
C PRO A 29 -7.50 16.92 -8.46
N TYR A 30 -8.02 17.37 -7.32
CA TYR A 30 -9.41 17.81 -7.14
C TYR A 30 -10.47 16.71 -7.34
N THR A 31 -10.06 15.44 -7.34
CA THR A 31 -10.96 14.28 -7.29
C THR A 31 -10.89 13.61 -5.92
N PRO A 32 -11.89 12.80 -5.53
CA PRO A 32 -11.78 11.98 -4.31
C PRO A 32 -10.76 10.85 -4.41
N HIS A 33 -10.15 10.62 -5.59
CA HIS A 33 -9.26 9.50 -5.82
C HIS A 33 -7.92 9.71 -5.11
N LEU A 34 -7.51 8.71 -4.32
CA LEU A 34 -6.21 8.69 -3.66
C LEU A 34 -5.37 7.53 -4.18
N GLU A 35 -4.26 7.85 -4.85
CA GLU A 35 -3.30 6.84 -5.27
C GLU A 35 -2.28 6.62 -4.13
N SER A 36 -1.91 5.37 -3.88
CA SER A 36 -0.98 5.00 -2.80
C SER A 36 -0.09 3.85 -3.23
N GLY A 37 1.18 3.90 -2.82
CA GLY A 37 2.17 2.85 -3.07
C GLY A 37 2.84 2.39 -1.78
N VAL A 38 3.10 1.08 -1.69
CA VAL A 38 3.84 0.47 -0.57
C VAL A 38 5.02 -0.32 -1.09
N VAL A 39 6.16 -0.21 -0.41
CA VAL A 39 7.32 -1.09 -0.61
C VAL A 39 7.29 -2.14 0.48
N LEU A 40 7.30 -3.41 0.07
CA LEU A 40 7.26 -4.56 0.97
C LEU A 40 8.61 -5.28 0.97
N THR A 41 9.15 -5.54 2.16
CA THR A 41 10.35 -6.38 2.33
C THR A 41 9.96 -7.70 2.97
N ARG A 42 10.42 -8.81 2.41
CA ARG A 42 10.19 -10.14 3.00
C ARG A 42 10.86 -10.24 4.37
N ARG A 43 10.13 -10.74 5.38
CA ARG A 43 10.72 -11.01 6.70
C ARG A 43 11.77 -12.11 6.57
N LYS A 44 12.92 -11.91 7.21
CA LYS A 44 13.91 -12.97 7.39
C LYS A 44 13.40 -13.84 8.54
N THR A 45 13.12 -15.10 8.24
CA THR A 45 12.88 -16.14 9.25
C THR A 45 14.17 -16.45 10.00
#